data_AF-A0A6A6FHV9-F1
#
_entry.id   AF-A0A6A6FHV9-F1
#
_cell.length_a   1.000
_cell.length_b   1.000
_cell.length_c   1.000
_cell.angle_alpha   90.00
_cell.angle_beta   90.00
_cell.angle_gamma   90.00
#
_symmetry.space_group_name_H-M   'P 1'
#
loop_
_entity.id
_entity.type
_entity.pdbx_description
1 polymer ?
#
loop_
_entity_poly.entity_id
_entity_poly.type
_entity_poly.pdbx_seq_one_letter_code
_entity_poly.pdbx_strand_id
1 'polypeptide(L)'
;MLFSIATLLLAAGLATAVPFQQEERRDATGLSDSWRRKNHNWAGRGSSRAAAQCSCDIASIQMPQAPKPLPPVSEGFSLYHIAVGRGTQNYTCDLSNATAIPAAAGAVATLVNATCLTANSPILAWSLAGWAYQDKSVKVPKTIPVNDFLKISGHHFFTDLTTAYFNLDTIGEGDDTWQSNYSQGAFKKINATDAPANAIEGSVPWLKLNSKNEADADDCAFQEVYRINTVGGAAPKTCEGQEAEFQIEYAAEYWFYGKPRASSY
;
A
#
# COMPACT_ATOMS: atom_id res chain seq x y z
N MET A 1 -35.66 -11.22 -57.38
CA MET A 1 -35.63 -11.29 -55.90
C MET A 1 -34.52 -12.27 -55.51
N LEU A 2 -33.35 -11.76 -55.13
CA LEU A 2 -32.22 -12.55 -54.64
C LEU A 2 -31.79 -11.91 -53.32
N PHE A 3 -32.08 -12.58 -52.21
CA PHE A 3 -31.67 -12.15 -50.87
C PHE A 3 -30.20 -12.54 -50.66
N SER A 4 -29.36 -11.53 -50.41
CA SER A 4 -27.97 -11.72 -50.00
C SER A 4 -27.92 -11.80 -48.48
N ILE A 5 -27.50 -12.95 -47.93
CA ILE A 5 -27.30 -13.15 -46.49
C ILE A 5 -25.86 -12.74 -46.19
N ALA A 6 -25.69 -11.57 -45.57
CA ALA A 6 -24.40 -11.14 -45.03
C ALA A 6 -24.20 -11.77 -43.65
N THR A 7 -23.30 -12.73 -43.56
CA THR A 7 -22.84 -13.34 -42.30
C THR A 7 -21.97 -12.32 -41.56
N LEU A 8 -22.50 -11.73 -40.48
CA LEU A 8 -21.71 -10.92 -39.55
C LEU A 8 -20.81 -11.86 -38.73
N LEU A 9 -19.52 -11.86 -39.04
CA LEU A 9 -18.49 -12.44 -38.17
C LEU A 9 -18.33 -11.53 -36.96
N LEU A 10 -18.89 -11.93 -35.81
CA LEU A 10 -18.63 -11.31 -34.51
C LEU A 10 -17.19 -11.70 -34.10
N ALA A 11 -16.23 -10.81 -34.34
CA ALA A 11 -14.90 -10.94 -33.77
C ALA A 11 -15.00 -10.63 -32.27
N ALA A 12 -15.11 -11.69 -31.45
CA ALA A 12 -14.88 -11.58 -30.01
C ALA A 12 -13.39 -11.23 -29.81
N GLY A 13 -13.10 -9.94 -29.67
CA GLY A 13 -11.78 -9.47 -29.27
C GLY A 13 -11.51 -9.96 -27.85
N LEU A 14 -10.66 -10.98 -27.72
CA LEU A 14 -9.99 -11.26 -26.47
C LEU A 14 -9.08 -10.06 -26.20
N ALA A 15 -9.56 -9.11 -25.40
CA ALA A 15 -8.71 -8.13 -24.77
C ALA A 15 -7.78 -8.89 -23.81
N THR A 16 -6.65 -9.36 -24.33
CA THR A 16 -5.52 -9.72 -23.50
C THR A 16 -5.09 -8.42 -22.83
N ALA A 17 -5.52 -8.21 -21.58
CA ALA A 17 -5.02 -7.14 -20.74
C ALA A 17 -3.50 -7.33 -20.64
N VAL A 18 -2.75 -6.64 -21.50
CA VAL A 18 -1.30 -6.52 -21.37
C VAL A 18 -1.12 -5.74 -20.07
N PRO A 19 -0.50 -6.34 -19.05
CA PRO A 19 -0.59 -5.78 -17.72
C PRO A 19 0.16 -4.43 -17.68
N PHE A 20 -0.53 -3.40 -17.21
CA PHE A 20 -0.13 -1.99 -17.06
C PHE A 20 1.37 -1.80 -16.84
N GLN A 21 1.92 -0.87 -17.63
CA GLN A 21 3.33 -0.64 -17.99
C GLN A 21 4.38 -1.46 -17.23
N GLN A 22 5.05 -2.31 -18.01
CA GLN A 22 6.29 -2.97 -17.64
C GLN A 22 7.40 -1.99 -17.21
N GLU A 23 7.28 -0.68 -17.42
CA GLU A 23 8.34 0.30 -17.14
C GLU A 23 8.34 0.80 -15.69
N GLU A 24 7.18 1.17 -15.12
CA GLU A 24 7.04 1.45 -13.68
C GLU A 24 7.15 0.15 -12.87
N ARG A 25 6.67 -0.96 -13.45
CA ARG A 25 6.99 -2.30 -12.98
C ARG A 25 8.48 -2.62 -13.15
N ARG A 26 9.24 -2.08 -14.11
CA ARG A 26 10.70 -2.30 -14.29
C ARG A 26 11.56 -1.42 -13.40
N ASP A 27 11.11 -0.24 -12.99
CA ASP A 27 11.77 0.50 -11.91
C ASP A 27 11.54 -0.21 -10.58
N ALA A 28 10.29 -0.61 -10.28
CA ALA A 28 9.96 -1.41 -9.09
C ALA A 28 10.52 -2.85 -9.15
N THR A 29 10.58 -3.48 -10.32
CA THR A 29 11.12 -4.84 -10.51
C THR A 29 12.61 -4.83 -10.74
N GLY A 30 13.21 -3.77 -11.28
CA GLY A 30 14.65 -3.58 -11.37
C GLY A 30 15.25 -3.33 -9.99
N LEU A 31 14.50 -2.63 -9.13
CA LEU A 31 14.67 -2.73 -7.68
C LEU A 31 14.50 -4.21 -7.26
N SER A 32 13.33 -4.85 -7.45
CA SER A 32 13.07 -6.23 -6.97
C SER A 32 14.08 -7.31 -7.41
N ASP A 33 14.64 -7.23 -8.63
CA ASP A 33 15.53 -8.22 -9.26
C ASP A 33 16.99 -7.99 -8.87
N SER A 34 17.35 -6.76 -8.50
CA SER A 34 18.59 -6.46 -7.78
C SER A 34 18.52 -7.02 -6.35
N TRP A 35 17.35 -6.94 -5.69
CA TRP A 35 17.15 -7.34 -4.29
C TRP A 35 16.94 -8.86 -4.10
N ARG A 36 16.29 -9.57 -5.05
CA ARG A 36 16.10 -11.05 -5.02
C ARG A 36 17.40 -11.85 -5.05
N ARG A 37 18.52 -11.28 -5.53
CA ARG A 37 19.79 -12.01 -5.69
C ARG A 37 20.60 -12.12 -4.40
N LYS A 38 20.18 -11.50 -3.31
CA LYS A 38 20.88 -11.62 -2.03
C LYS A 38 20.14 -12.60 -1.14
N ASN A 39 20.78 -13.74 -0.87
CA ASN A 39 20.35 -14.74 0.13
C ASN A 39 20.25 -14.08 1.51
N HIS A 40 19.09 -13.54 1.84
CA HIS A 40 18.84 -12.92 3.13
C HIS A 40 18.08 -13.90 4.01
N ASN A 41 18.82 -14.49 4.97
CA ASN A 41 18.24 -15.27 6.05
C ASN A 41 17.18 -14.43 6.78
N TRP A 42 15.95 -14.88 6.62
CA TRP A 42 14.69 -14.19 6.86
C TRP A 42 14.28 -14.13 8.35
N ALA A 43 14.84 -15.02 9.18
CA ALA A 43 14.44 -15.18 10.57
C ALA A 43 15.09 -14.21 11.59
N GLY A 44 16.05 -13.36 11.21
CA GLY A 44 17.03 -12.87 12.19
C GLY A 44 17.11 -11.38 12.52
N ARG A 45 16.64 -10.46 11.65
CA ARG A 45 17.13 -9.05 11.71
C ARG A 45 16.10 -7.93 11.90
N GLY A 46 14.81 -8.19 11.70
CA GLY A 46 13.82 -7.11 11.68
C GLY A 46 13.39 -6.54 13.05
N SER A 47 13.27 -7.38 14.09
CA SER A 47 12.68 -6.95 15.36
C SER A 47 13.58 -6.04 16.20
N SER A 48 14.90 -6.21 16.13
CA SER A 48 15.82 -5.46 17.00
C SER A 48 16.10 -4.04 16.51
N ARG A 49 15.81 -3.70 15.25
CA ARG A 49 16.09 -2.37 14.69
C ARG A 49 14.86 -1.49 14.47
N ALA A 50 13.67 -2.06 14.22
CA ALA A 50 12.41 -1.29 14.22
C ALA A 50 12.16 -0.63 15.58
N ALA A 51 12.39 -1.39 16.65
CA ALA A 51 12.31 -0.89 18.02
C ALA A 51 13.48 0.03 18.43
N ALA A 52 14.64 -0.05 17.76
CA ALA A 52 15.83 0.73 18.14
C ALA A 52 15.97 2.07 17.40
N GLN A 53 15.22 2.31 16.32
CA GLN A 53 15.31 3.56 15.56
C GLN A 53 14.61 4.74 16.25
N CYS A 54 13.77 4.51 17.26
CA CYS A 54 13.24 5.55 18.13
C CYS A 54 12.82 4.95 19.47
N SER A 55 13.29 5.55 20.57
CA SER A 55 12.98 5.18 21.95
C SER A 55 11.55 5.62 22.36
N CYS A 56 10.56 5.35 21.52
CA CYS A 56 9.18 5.76 21.76
C CYS A 56 8.35 4.58 22.27
N ASP A 57 7.36 4.86 23.13
CA ASP A 57 6.44 3.84 23.61
C ASP A 57 5.38 3.55 22.54
N ILE A 58 5.56 2.44 21.82
CA ILE A 58 4.60 2.00 20.80
C ILE A 58 3.43 1.19 21.38
N ALA A 59 3.54 0.73 22.64
CA ALA A 59 2.54 -0.15 23.24
C ALA A 59 1.25 0.62 23.61
N SER A 60 1.36 1.92 23.86
CA SER A 60 0.23 2.79 24.15
C SER A 60 -0.52 3.28 22.91
N ILE A 61 0.02 3.06 21.70
CA ILE A 61 -0.61 3.50 20.46
C ILE A 61 -1.88 2.68 20.19
N GLN A 62 -2.98 3.37 19.94
CA GLN A 62 -4.25 2.76 19.53
C GLN A 62 -4.56 3.12 18.09
N MET A 63 -4.94 2.12 17.30
CA MET A 63 -5.32 2.33 15.91
C MET A 63 -6.66 3.08 15.84
N PRO A 64 -6.72 4.16 15.04
CA PRO A 64 -7.95 4.79 14.58
C PRO A 64 -9.08 3.82 14.24
N GLN A 65 -10.29 4.10 14.72
CA GLN A 65 -11.50 3.33 14.38
C GLN A 65 -12.44 4.16 13.52
N ALA A 66 -12.90 3.58 12.41
CA ALA A 66 -13.97 4.15 11.60
C ALA A 66 -15.34 3.93 12.27
N PRO A 67 -16.38 4.73 11.93
CA PRO A 67 -17.73 4.51 12.46
C PRO A 67 -18.25 3.08 12.27
N LYS A 68 -17.92 2.47 11.12
CA LYS A 68 -17.99 1.03 10.91
C LYS A 68 -16.56 0.47 11.00
N PRO A 69 -16.17 -0.13 12.13
CA PRO A 69 -14.80 -0.54 12.35
C PRO A 69 -14.41 -1.71 11.45
N LEU A 70 -13.13 -1.77 11.08
CA LEU A 70 -12.52 -2.97 10.51
C LEU A 70 -12.48 -4.08 11.58
N PRO A 71 -12.37 -5.36 11.19
CA PRO A 71 -12.15 -6.44 12.15
C PRO A 71 -10.94 -6.13 13.06
N PRO A 72 -11.02 -6.47 14.35
CA PRO A 72 -9.94 -6.20 15.30
C PRO A 72 -8.67 -6.93 14.88
N VAL A 73 -7.54 -6.45 15.41
CA VAL A 73 -6.23 -7.11 15.25
C VAL A 73 -6.33 -8.53 15.81
N SER A 74 -5.73 -9.50 15.14
CA SER A 74 -5.72 -10.89 15.61
C SER A 74 -5.12 -11.02 17.02
N GLU A 75 -5.70 -11.92 17.81
CA GLU A 75 -5.24 -12.18 19.17
C GLU A 75 -3.75 -12.56 19.20
N GLY A 76 -3.02 -11.99 20.15
CA GLY A 76 -1.59 -12.21 20.31
C GLY A 76 -0.72 -11.45 19.31
N PHE A 77 -1.27 -10.60 18.44
CA PHE A 77 -0.47 -9.70 17.61
C PHE A 77 -0.31 -8.33 18.30
N SER A 78 0.86 -7.73 18.09
CA SER A 78 1.22 -6.40 18.59
C SER A 78 1.59 -5.47 17.43
N LEU A 79 1.45 -4.17 17.64
CA LEU A 79 1.90 -3.16 16.68
C LEU A 79 3.41 -3.32 16.44
N TYR A 80 3.80 -3.38 15.17
CA TYR A 80 5.19 -3.56 14.74
C TYR A 80 5.75 -2.31 14.06
N HIS A 81 4.98 -1.69 13.17
CA HIS A 81 5.41 -0.49 12.42
C HIS A 81 4.18 0.32 11.99
N ILE A 82 4.35 1.63 11.87
CA ILE A 82 3.39 2.53 11.22
C ILE A 82 4.15 3.28 10.12
N ALA A 83 3.57 3.31 8.93
CA ALA A 83 4.07 4.10 7.83
C ALA A 83 2.99 5.00 7.23
N VAL A 84 3.40 6.14 6.69
CA VAL A 84 2.55 6.98 5.84
C VAL A 84 2.99 6.75 4.41
N GLY A 85 2.05 6.34 3.57
CA GLY A 85 2.26 6.11 2.16
C GLY A 85 1.79 7.29 1.32
N ARG A 86 2.57 7.61 0.28
CA ARG A 86 2.19 8.53 -0.79
C ARG A 86 2.44 7.85 -2.13
N GLY A 87 1.45 7.93 -3.02
CA GLY A 87 1.55 7.30 -4.34
C GLY A 87 0.25 7.42 -5.14
N THR A 88 -0.07 6.37 -5.89
CA THR A 88 -1.25 6.30 -6.78
C THR A 88 -2.04 5.01 -6.62
N GLN A 89 -3.35 5.12 -6.82
CA GLN A 89 -4.23 4.01 -7.16
C GLN A 89 -4.33 3.92 -8.67
N ASN A 90 -4.21 2.71 -9.21
CA ASN A 90 -4.17 2.48 -10.64
C ASN A 90 -5.47 1.83 -11.08
N TYR A 91 -6.01 2.27 -12.21
CA TYR A 91 -7.28 1.81 -12.75
C TYR A 91 -7.19 1.55 -14.24
N THR A 92 -8.01 0.62 -14.70
CA THR A 92 -8.24 0.36 -16.13
C THR A 92 -9.70 0.64 -16.49
N CYS A 93 -9.93 0.99 -17.75
CA CYS A 93 -11.23 1.31 -18.29
C CYS A 93 -11.50 0.61 -19.61
N ASP A 94 -12.74 0.14 -19.77
CA ASP A 94 -13.26 -0.31 -21.06
C ASP A 94 -13.71 0.92 -21.86
N LEU A 95 -12.84 1.38 -22.76
CA LEU A 95 -13.12 2.55 -23.60
C LEU A 95 -14.24 2.33 -24.63
N SER A 96 -14.67 1.09 -24.85
CA SER A 96 -15.82 0.79 -25.69
C SER A 96 -17.16 1.05 -24.97
N ASN A 97 -17.13 1.25 -23.65
CA ASN A 97 -18.31 1.51 -22.83
C ASN A 97 -18.06 2.66 -21.84
N ALA A 98 -18.49 3.87 -22.20
CA ALA A 98 -18.34 5.06 -21.36
C ALA A 98 -19.02 4.95 -19.98
N THR A 99 -20.01 4.07 -19.83
CA THR A 99 -20.69 3.81 -18.54
C THR A 99 -20.05 2.69 -17.72
N ALA A 100 -19.00 2.03 -18.24
CA ALA A 100 -18.26 1.02 -17.51
C ALA A 100 -17.67 1.63 -16.23
N ILE A 101 -17.65 0.84 -15.15
CA ILE A 101 -17.02 1.23 -13.89
C ILE A 101 -15.52 0.94 -14.01
N PRO A 102 -14.62 1.87 -13.67
CA PRO A 102 -13.19 1.61 -13.68
C PRO A 102 -12.82 0.41 -12.80
N ALA A 103 -11.97 -0.47 -13.33
CA ALA A 103 -11.49 -1.64 -12.61
C ALA A 103 -10.17 -1.32 -11.90
N ALA A 104 -10.03 -1.74 -10.64
CA ALA A 104 -8.78 -1.57 -9.90
C ALA A 104 -7.66 -2.41 -10.54
N ALA A 105 -6.55 -1.76 -10.86
CA ALA A 105 -5.37 -2.34 -11.52
C ALA A 105 -4.12 -2.34 -10.63
N GLY A 106 -4.28 -2.09 -9.33
CA GLY A 106 -3.22 -2.10 -8.33
C GLY A 106 -2.97 -0.71 -7.74
N ALA A 107 -1.86 -0.59 -7.02
CA ALA A 107 -1.40 0.66 -6.42
C ALA A 107 0.12 0.63 -6.30
N VAL A 108 0.72 1.81 -6.20
CA VAL A 108 2.13 2.00 -5.83
C VAL A 108 2.21 3.12 -4.80
N ALA A 109 3.06 2.97 -3.78
CA ALA A 109 3.38 4.04 -2.85
C ALA A 109 4.76 3.89 -2.22
N THR A 110 5.40 5.01 -1.95
CA THR A 110 6.54 5.09 -1.05
C THR A 110 6.05 5.27 0.37
N LEU A 111 6.65 4.53 1.30
CA LEU A 111 6.25 4.46 2.70
C LEU A 111 7.30 5.10 3.58
N VAL A 112 6.88 6.02 4.45
CA VAL A 112 7.76 6.75 5.34
C VAL A 112 7.43 6.40 6.79
N ASN A 113 8.44 6.12 7.61
CA ASN A 113 8.25 5.64 8.99
C ASN A 113 7.54 6.69 9.84
N ALA A 114 6.33 6.44 10.31
CA ALA A 114 5.57 7.33 11.16
C ALA A 114 5.36 6.79 12.59
N THR A 115 6.00 5.67 12.94
CA THR A 115 5.78 4.95 14.20
C THR A 115 5.92 5.86 15.41
N CYS A 116 7.06 6.54 15.54
CA CYS A 116 7.32 7.33 16.74
C CYS A 116 6.78 8.74 16.71
N LEU A 117 6.52 9.27 15.51
CA LEU A 117 5.68 10.46 15.39
C LEU A 117 4.28 10.17 15.95
N THR A 118 3.73 9.01 15.62
CA THR A 118 2.42 8.56 16.12
C THR A 118 2.45 8.27 17.62
N ALA A 119 3.52 7.67 18.14
CA ALA A 119 3.71 7.46 19.58
C ALA A 119 3.73 8.78 20.37
N ASN A 120 4.54 9.74 19.91
CA ASN A 120 4.77 10.99 20.63
C ASN A 120 3.64 12.00 20.42
N SER A 121 2.93 11.90 19.30
CA SER A 121 1.85 12.81 18.92
C SER A 121 0.68 12.04 18.29
N PRO A 122 -0.10 11.24 19.06
CA PRO A 122 -1.20 10.44 18.52
C PRO A 122 -2.27 11.25 17.77
N ILE A 123 -2.45 12.52 18.15
CA ILE A 123 -3.38 13.45 17.49
C ILE A 123 -2.94 13.73 16.05
N LEU A 124 -1.63 13.76 15.77
CA LEU A 124 -1.11 14.07 14.44
C LEU A 124 -1.24 12.89 13.48
N ALA A 125 -1.31 11.65 13.98
CA ALA A 125 -1.40 10.44 13.16
C ALA A 125 -2.46 10.61 12.07
N TRP A 126 -3.68 10.95 12.48
CA TRP A 126 -4.85 11.19 11.62
C TRP A 126 -4.65 12.21 10.49
N SER A 127 -3.72 13.14 10.64
CA SER A 127 -3.44 14.20 9.64
C SER A 127 -2.29 13.87 8.70
N LEU A 128 -1.48 12.83 8.98
CA LEU A 128 -0.25 12.58 8.24
C LEU A 128 -0.51 12.25 6.77
N ALA A 129 -1.52 11.43 6.49
CA ALA A 129 -1.92 11.14 5.12
C ALA A 129 -2.41 12.40 4.39
N GLY A 130 -3.15 13.28 5.07
CA GLY A 130 -3.58 14.57 4.52
C GLY A 130 -2.40 15.48 4.17
N TRP A 131 -1.37 15.54 5.01
CA TRP A 131 -0.15 16.29 4.72
C TRP A 131 0.66 15.68 3.59
N ALA A 132 0.81 14.36 3.57
CA ALA A 132 1.49 13.64 2.49
C ALA A 132 0.79 13.85 1.13
N TYR A 133 -0.54 13.92 1.13
CA TYR A 133 -1.33 14.17 -0.07
C TYR A 133 -1.10 15.56 -0.67
N GLN A 134 -0.81 16.57 0.15
CA GLN A 134 -0.51 17.93 -0.33
C GLN A 134 0.84 18.04 -1.05
N ASP A 135 1.69 17.01 -0.98
CA ASP A 135 2.94 17.02 -1.72
C ASP A 135 2.71 16.82 -3.22
N LYS A 136 3.28 17.72 -4.02
CA LYS A 136 3.33 17.63 -5.48
C LYS A 136 4.26 16.50 -5.95
N SER A 137 5.19 16.07 -5.11
CA SER A 137 6.05 14.90 -5.33
C SER A 137 5.32 13.64 -4.87
N VAL A 138 4.82 12.86 -5.82
CA VAL A 138 4.14 11.59 -5.57
C VAL A 138 5.08 10.51 -4.99
N LYS A 139 6.40 10.76 -4.98
CA LYS A 139 7.43 9.75 -4.64
C LYS A 139 7.95 9.83 -3.21
N VAL A 140 8.05 11.01 -2.61
CA VAL A 140 8.53 11.18 -1.23
C VAL A 140 7.82 12.38 -0.61
N PRO A 141 7.05 12.19 0.48
CA PRO A 141 6.49 13.29 1.25
C PRO A 141 7.58 14.18 1.87
N LYS A 142 7.70 15.41 1.39
CA LYS A 142 8.54 16.52 1.86
C LYS A 142 7.77 17.53 2.70
N THR A 143 6.44 17.52 2.59
CA THR A 143 5.52 18.44 3.29
C THR A 143 5.24 18.03 4.73
N ILE A 144 5.61 16.81 5.13
CA ILE A 144 5.39 16.36 6.51
C ILE A 144 6.42 17.07 7.41
N PRO A 145 6.00 17.92 8.37
CA PRO A 145 6.84 18.94 9.01
C PRO A 145 7.91 18.42 10.01
N VAL A 146 8.36 17.18 9.87
CA VAL A 146 9.31 16.52 10.79
C VAL A 146 10.41 15.78 10.04
N ASN A 147 10.99 16.47 9.04
CA ASN A 147 11.92 15.95 8.02
C ASN A 147 13.10 15.10 8.53
N ASP A 148 13.44 15.13 9.83
CA ASP A 148 14.54 14.32 10.39
C ASP A 148 14.09 12.92 10.90
N PHE A 149 12.80 12.72 11.17
CA PHE A 149 12.25 11.46 11.73
C PHE A 149 11.59 10.55 10.70
N LEU A 150 11.30 11.08 9.52
CA LEU A 150 10.48 10.45 8.50
C LEU A 150 11.37 9.94 7.36
N LYS A 151 12.15 8.90 7.67
CA LYS A 151 12.95 8.16 6.68
C LYS A 151 12.06 7.23 5.87
N ILE A 152 12.39 7.06 4.59
CA ILE A 152 11.77 6.01 3.78
C ILE A 152 11.98 4.68 4.50
N SER A 153 10.88 4.00 4.72
CA SER A 153 10.81 2.74 5.47
C SER A 153 10.33 1.58 4.61
N GLY A 154 9.98 1.84 3.36
CA GLY A 154 9.58 0.82 2.42
C GLY A 154 8.80 1.34 1.24
N HIS A 155 8.31 0.38 0.46
CA HIS A 155 7.42 0.62 -0.67
C HIS A 155 6.26 -0.37 -0.63
N HIS A 156 5.11 0.09 -1.07
CA HIS A 156 3.92 -0.72 -1.31
C HIS A 156 3.66 -0.80 -2.81
N PHE A 157 3.40 -1.99 -3.33
CA PHE A 157 2.99 -2.18 -4.72
C PHE A 157 2.17 -3.45 -4.88
N PHE A 158 1.46 -3.60 -6.00
CA PHE A 158 0.75 -4.84 -6.33
C PHE A 158 1.58 -5.75 -7.25
N THR A 159 1.78 -7.01 -6.88
CA THR A 159 2.49 -7.99 -7.73
C THR A 159 1.57 -8.65 -8.75
N ASP A 160 0.28 -8.69 -8.45
CA ASP A 160 -0.82 -9.08 -9.33
C ASP A 160 -2.09 -8.31 -8.89
N LEU A 161 -3.23 -8.48 -9.57
CA LEU A 161 -4.47 -7.75 -9.28
C LEU A 161 -5.02 -7.94 -7.86
N THR A 162 -4.52 -8.92 -7.11
CA THR A 162 -5.06 -9.34 -5.81
C THR A 162 -4.06 -9.28 -4.67
N THR A 163 -2.78 -8.99 -4.97
CA THR A 163 -1.69 -9.15 -4.01
C THR A 163 -1.02 -7.82 -3.72
N ALA A 164 -1.34 -7.28 -2.56
CA ALA A 164 -0.65 -6.14 -1.98
C ALA A 164 0.71 -6.61 -1.43
N TYR A 165 1.80 -6.13 -1.98
CA TYR A 165 3.15 -6.39 -1.50
C TYR A 165 3.67 -5.19 -0.71
N PHE A 166 4.34 -5.45 0.40
CA PHE A 166 5.02 -4.46 1.22
C PHE A 166 6.48 -4.86 1.32
N ASN A 167 7.37 -4.04 0.79
CA ASN A 167 8.80 -4.20 0.97
C ASN A 167 9.31 -3.14 1.95
N LEU A 168 9.60 -3.53 3.19
CA LEU A 168 10.17 -2.65 4.21
C LEU A 168 11.65 -2.94 4.48
N ASP A 169 12.29 -3.72 3.60
CA ASP A 169 13.73 -3.99 3.56
C ASP A 169 14.38 -3.17 2.44
N THR A 170 14.26 -1.84 2.53
CA THR A 170 14.73 -0.91 1.48
C THR A 170 15.92 -0.07 1.93
N ILE A 171 16.75 0.34 0.96
CA ILE A 171 17.77 1.38 1.16
C ILE A 171 17.12 2.73 0.86
N GLY A 172 17.49 3.78 1.59
CA GLY A 172 17.05 5.15 1.31
C GLY A 172 17.28 5.55 -0.14
N GLU A 173 16.42 6.41 -0.66
CA GLU A 173 16.56 6.97 -2.00
C GLU A 173 17.27 8.33 -1.95
N GLY A 174 18.14 8.63 -2.92
CA GLY A 174 18.86 9.91 -3.03
C GLY A 174 20.26 9.89 -2.38
N ASP A 175 20.62 10.96 -1.65
CA ASP A 175 21.85 11.04 -0.81
C ASP A 175 21.72 10.20 0.50
N ASP A 176 20.59 9.49 0.56
CA ASP A 176 20.13 8.53 1.54
C ASP A 176 21.02 7.28 1.71
N THR A 177 21.81 7.08 2.78
CA THR A 177 22.54 5.81 3.00
C THR A 177 21.93 4.88 4.06
N TRP A 178 20.80 5.26 4.67
CA TRP A 178 20.12 4.48 5.68
C TRP A 178 19.44 3.25 5.05
N GLN A 179 19.51 2.11 5.74
CA GLN A 179 18.84 0.88 5.33
C GLN A 179 17.74 0.54 6.34
N SER A 180 16.51 0.48 5.86
CA SER A 180 15.41 -0.17 6.57
C SER A 180 15.55 -1.69 6.43
N ASN A 181 15.24 -2.39 7.52
CA ASN A 181 15.23 -3.85 7.57
C ASN A 181 14.05 -4.25 8.45
N TYR A 182 12.84 -3.99 7.97
CA TYR A 182 11.61 -4.24 8.71
C TYR A 182 10.83 -5.44 8.20
N SER A 183 11.43 -6.30 7.37
CA SER A 183 10.81 -7.41 6.65
C SER A 183 9.99 -6.95 5.45
N GLN A 184 9.42 -7.90 4.73
CA GLN A 184 8.59 -7.68 3.57
C GLN A 184 7.52 -8.77 3.50
N GLY A 185 6.50 -8.64 2.67
CA GLY A 185 5.51 -9.69 2.52
C GLY A 185 4.42 -9.41 1.50
N ALA A 186 3.75 -10.49 1.08
CA ALA A 186 2.58 -10.48 0.22
C ALA A 186 1.29 -10.63 1.05
N PHE A 187 0.29 -9.80 0.75
CA PHE A 187 -0.94 -9.69 1.52
C PHE A 187 -2.17 -9.72 0.61
N LYS A 188 -3.26 -10.26 1.14
CA LYS A 188 -4.58 -10.30 0.50
C LYS A 188 -5.57 -9.48 1.33
N LYS A 189 -6.47 -8.79 0.65
CA LYS A 189 -7.59 -8.08 1.30
C LYS A 189 -8.55 -9.10 1.92
N ILE A 190 -8.84 -8.93 3.21
CA ILE A 190 -9.83 -9.75 3.92
C ILE A 190 -11.05 -8.94 4.37
N ASN A 191 -10.93 -7.63 4.48
CA ASN A 191 -12.03 -6.75 4.79
C ASN A 191 -11.84 -5.34 4.23
N ALA A 192 -12.95 -4.65 4.02
CA ALA A 192 -12.98 -3.24 3.68
C ALA A 192 -14.15 -2.56 4.39
N THR A 193 -13.95 -1.28 4.74
CA THR A 193 -15.00 -0.38 5.20
C THR A 193 -14.80 0.96 4.52
N ASP A 194 -15.89 1.68 4.27
CA ASP A 194 -15.79 3.01 3.66
C ASP A 194 -14.95 3.93 4.56
N ALA A 195 -14.21 4.85 3.93
CA ALA A 195 -13.52 5.88 4.68
C ALA A 195 -14.54 6.67 5.52
N PRO A 196 -14.20 7.09 6.75
CA PRO A 196 -15.09 7.89 7.59
C PRO A 196 -15.65 9.11 6.85
N ALA A 197 -16.86 9.55 7.20
CA ALA A 197 -17.52 10.67 6.53
C ALA A 197 -16.78 12.01 6.64
N ASN A 198 -15.87 12.15 7.62
CA ASN A 198 -14.98 13.29 7.78
C ASN A 198 -13.65 13.17 7.02
N ALA A 199 -13.43 12.06 6.29
CA ALA A 199 -12.34 11.96 5.34
C ALA A 199 -12.58 12.87 4.13
N ILE A 200 -11.51 13.19 3.40
CA ILE A 200 -11.61 13.98 2.17
C ILE A 200 -12.45 13.20 1.14
N GLU A 201 -13.39 13.87 0.47
CA GLU A 201 -14.19 13.25 -0.57
C GLU A 201 -13.30 12.63 -1.66
N GLY A 202 -13.69 11.44 -2.14
CA GLY A 202 -12.86 10.68 -3.08
C GLY A 202 -11.74 9.87 -2.43
N SER A 203 -11.79 9.66 -1.12
CA SER A 203 -10.87 8.75 -0.43
C SER A 203 -11.26 7.28 -0.63
N VAL A 204 -10.28 6.43 -0.98
CA VAL A 204 -10.50 4.97 -1.08
C VAL A 204 -10.92 4.35 0.27
N PRO A 205 -11.60 3.20 0.27
CA PRO A 205 -11.97 2.50 1.50
C PRO A 205 -10.77 2.14 2.37
N TRP A 206 -10.99 2.06 3.69
CA TRP A 206 -10.04 1.46 4.62
C TRP A 206 -10.04 -0.05 4.45
N LEU A 207 -8.87 -0.67 4.60
CA LEU A 207 -8.68 -2.10 4.36
C LEU A 207 -8.04 -2.79 5.56
N LYS A 208 -8.45 -4.04 5.81
CA LYS A 208 -7.68 -5.02 6.56
C LYS A 208 -7.12 -6.06 5.59
N LEU A 209 -5.81 -6.30 5.67
CA LEU A 209 -5.07 -7.26 4.86
C LEU A 209 -4.42 -8.30 5.77
N ASN A 210 -4.42 -9.56 5.35
CA ASN A 210 -3.64 -10.63 6.00
C ASN A 210 -2.61 -11.19 5.03
N SER A 211 -1.56 -11.82 5.56
CA SER A 211 -0.57 -12.54 4.75
C SER A 211 -1.28 -13.44 3.72
N LYS A 212 -0.84 -13.35 2.47
CA LYS A 212 -1.46 -14.10 1.37
C LYS A 212 -1.23 -15.60 1.55
N ASN A 213 -0.01 -15.98 1.96
CA ASN A 213 0.39 -17.34 2.28
C ASN A 213 0.60 -17.46 3.80
N GLU A 214 -0.29 -18.18 4.47
CA GLU A 214 -0.21 -18.37 5.93
C GLU A 214 1.00 -19.23 6.33
N ALA A 215 1.46 -20.12 5.45
CA ALA A 215 2.67 -20.92 5.66
C ALA A 215 3.96 -20.07 5.72
N ASP A 216 3.99 -18.94 5.03
CA ASP A 216 5.12 -18.00 5.01
C ASP A 216 4.94 -16.88 6.07
N ALA A 217 3.79 -16.86 6.76
CA ALA A 217 3.41 -15.76 7.65
C ALA A 217 4.21 -15.76 8.96
N ASP A 218 4.53 -16.94 9.51
CA ASP A 218 5.37 -17.07 10.72
C ASP A 218 6.79 -16.53 10.52
N ASP A 219 7.14 -16.45 9.25
CA ASP A 219 8.44 -16.13 8.74
C ASP A 219 8.51 -14.57 8.60
N CYS A 220 7.42 -13.92 8.23
CA CYS A 220 7.30 -12.45 8.17
C CYS A 220 7.40 -11.81 9.57
N ALA A 221 7.93 -10.59 9.68
CA ALA A 221 7.88 -9.84 10.95
C ALA A 221 6.47 -9.31 11.28
N PHE A 222 5.60 -9.21 10.27
CA PHE A 222 4.22 -8.74 10.38
C PHE A 222 3.30 -9.61 9.52
N GLN A 223 2.07 -9.84 9.98
CA GLN A 223 1.09 -10.74 9.37
C GLN A 223 -0.25 -10.05 9.06
N GLU A 224 -0.54 -8.91 9.67
CA GLU A 224 -1.69 -8.07 9.31
C GLU A 224 -1.24 -6.66 8.94
N VAL A 225 -1.90 -6.09 7.93
CA VAL A 225 -1.69 -4.71 7.53
C VAL A 225 -3.04 -4.03 7.44
N TYR A 226 -3.16 -2.88 8.09
CA TYR A 226 -4.32 -2.02 8.01
C TYR A 226 -3.98 -0.80 7.17
N ARG A 227 -4.77 -0.53 6.13
CA ARG A 227 -4.72 0.73 5.38
C ARG A 227 -5.85 1.61 5.88
N ILE A 228 -5.52 2.69 6.56
CA ILE A 228 -6.49 3.60 7.20
C ILE A 228 -6.11 5.06 6.95
N ASN A 229 -6.96 5.99 7.39
CA ASN A 229 -6.80 7.44 7.19
C ASN A 229 -6.45 7.80 5.74
N THR A 230 -7.08 7.12 4.80
CA THR A 230 -6.89 7.29 3.36
C THR A 230 -7.34 8.67 2.90
N VAL A 231 -6.59 9.25 1.95
CA VAL A 231 -6.91 10.50 1.26
C VAL A 231 -6.76 10.29 -0.25
N GLY A 232 -7.82 10.58 -0.99
CA GLY A 232 -7.83 10.44 -2.45
C GLY A 232 -7.84 8.99 -2.96
N GLY A 233 -7.52 8.83 -4.23
CA GLY A 233 -7.39 7.54 -4.90
C GLY A 233 -8.68 6.89 -5.39
N ALA A 234 -9.88 7.37 -5.01
CA ALA A 234 -11.12 6.75 -5.47
C ALA A 234 -11.38 7.02 -6.96
N ALA A 235 -11.71 5.96 -7.71
CA ALA A 235 -12.07 6.07 -9.12
C ALA A 235 -13.33 6.92 -9.33
N PRO A 236 -13.46 7.58 -10.50
CA PRO A 236 -14.75 8.12 -10.93
C PRO A 236 -15.80 7.00 -11.05
N LYS A 237 -17.07 7.39 -11.08
CA LYS A 237 -18.19 6.44 -11.19
C LYS A 237 -18.21 5.69 -12.53
N THR A 238 -17.65 6.28 -13.58
CA THR A 238 -17.65 5.75 -14.93
C THR A 238 -16.32 6.00 -15.63
N CYS A 239 -16.08 5.25 -16.71
CA CYS A 239 -14.94 5.41 -17.61
C CYS A 239 -15.07 6.58 -18.59
N GLU A 240 -16.12 7.38 -18.47
CA GLU A 240 -16.33 8.55 -19.32
C GLU A 240 -15.19 9.56 -19.15
N GLY A 241 -14.55 9.90 -20.27
CA GLY A 241 -13.42 10.83 -20.29
C GLY A 241 -12.14 10.29 -19.63
N GLN A 242 -12.07 8.99 -19.32
CA GLN A 242 -10.86 8.35 -18.80
C GLN A 242 -10.05 7.71 -19.93
N GLU A 243 -8.74 7.63 -19.71
CA GLU A 243 -7.84 6.82 -20.53
C GLU A 243 -8.05 5.32 -20.25
N ALA A 244 -7.57 4.46 -21.16
CA ALA A 244 -7.68 3.00 -20.97
C ALA A 244 -7.02 2.53 -19.67
N GLU A 245 -5.97 3.24 -19.25
CA GLU A 245 -5.26 3.05 -18.00
C GLU A 245 -4.95 4.42 -17.42
N PHE A 246 -5.24 4.63 -16.14
CA PHE A 246 -5.02 5.92 -15.49
C PHE A 246 -4.71 5.75 -14.00
N GLN A 247 -4.15 6.81 -13.42
CA GLN A 247 -3.72 6.84 -12.03
C GLN A 247 -4.42 7.97 -11.28
N ILE A 248 -4.81 7.70 -10.05
CA ILE A 248 -5.34 8.71 -9.12
C ILE A 248 -4.41 8.76 -7.91
N GLU A 249 -3.92 9.96 -7.63
CA GLU A 249 -3.09 10.21 -6.47
C GLU A 249 -3.80 9.82 -5.16
N TYR A 250 -3.06 9.22 -4.25
CA TYR A 250 -3.56 8.91 -2.91
C TYR A 250 -2.45 9.00 -1.86
N ALA A 251 -2.89 9.13 -0.62
CA ALA A 251 -2.10 8.89 0.57
C ALA A 251 -2.88 8.02 1.55
N ALA A 252 -2.17 7.31 2.42
CA ALA A 252 -2.79 6.51 3.48
C ALA A 252 -1.80 6.25 4.61
N GLU A 253 -2.30 5.87 5.77
CA GLU A 253 -1.51 5.22 6.80
C GLU A 253 -1.56 3.70 6.64
N TYR A 254 -0.44 3.07 6.94
CA TYR A 254 -0.24 1.63 6.93
C TYR A 254 0.23 1.19 8.31
N TRP A 255 -0.58 0.39 8.98
CA TRP A 255 -0.31 -0.11 10.32
C TRP A 255 -0.03 -1.61 10.23
N PHE A 256 1.18 -1.99 10.62
CA PHE A 256 1.71 -3.34 10.50
C PHE A 256 1.66 -4.02 11.87
N TYR A 257 1.03 -5.18 11.94
CA TYR A 257 0.88 -5.97 13.15
C TYR A 257 1.47 -7.36 12.96
N GLY A 258 2.06 -7.88 14.02
CA GLY A 258 2.51 -9.26 14.01
C GLY A 258 2.73 -9.87 15.38
N LYS A 259 3.04 -11.17 15.39
CA LYS A 259 3.37 -11.88 16.62
C LYS A 259 4.57 -11.21 17.30
N PRO A 260 4.51 -10.92 18.62
CA PRO A 260 5.68 -10.54 19.39
C PRO A 260 6.75 -11.60 19.18
N ARG A 261 7.91 -11.22 18.63
CA ARG A 261 9.05 -12.15 18.57
C ARG A 261 9.60 -12.29 19.99
N ALA A 262 9.71 -13.53 20.45
CA ALA A 262 10.41 -13.82 21.70
C ALA A 262 11.81 -13.19 21.64
N SER A 263 12.17 -12.41 22.66
CA SER A 263 13.51 -11.86 22.80
C SER A 263 14.48 -13.04 22.86
N SER A 264 15.24 -13.28 21.80
CA SER A 264 16.36 -14.21 21.84
C SER A 264 17.43 -13.58 22.73
N TYR A 265 17.52 -14.07 23.96
CA TYR A 265 18.62 -13.79 24.89
C TYR A 265 19.94 -14.36 24.36
#